data_AF-A0A7V9TDA7-F1
#
_entry.id   AF-A0A7V9TDA7-F1
#
_cell.length_a   1.000
_cell.length_b   1.000
_cell.length_c   1.000
_cell.angle_alpha   90.00
_cell.angle_beta   90.00
_cell.angle_gamma   90.00
#
_symmetry.space_group_name_H-M   'P 1'
#
loop_
_entity.id
_entity.type
_entity.pdbx_description
1 polymer ?
#
loop_
_entity_poly.entity_id
_entity_poly.type
_entity_poly.pdbx_seq_one_letter_code
_entity_poly.pdbx_strand_id
1 'polypeptide(L)'
;MSNADSSYGEQLEQQRASLSEVAKGKSLTLRQRWRWILAIASAVVLAIVLSYAVYNYLYPYFPENIIDDKPLNELTKAGIELKLEQSRSLFQLALLSVGTLWGLLLAKKDEAGIVLADHPEICMFVCASFLLMLSLICHTFYLQKITNVYSLAGQLYEKEAPSIPDVFGPNINYLFVSQCWFLVSGVTVALLTFISAHKLKEK
;
A
#
# COMPACT_ATOMS: atom_id res chain seq x y z
N MET A 1 55.31 -19.42 -40.70
CA MET A 1 54.60 -18.22 -40.21
C MET A 1 53.16 -18.48 -39.75
N SER A 2 52.63 -19.72 -39.80
CA SER A 2 51.21 -20.01 -39.47
C SER A 2 50.87 -20.17 -37.97
N ASN A 3 51.86 -20.31 -37.07
CA ASN A 3 51.59 -20.64 -35.65
C ASN A 3 51.40 -19.42 -34.73
N ALA A 4 51.88 -18.23 -35.12
CA ALA A 4 51.76 -17.04 -34.29
C ALA A 4 50.31 -16.49 -34.29
N ASP A 5 49.65 -16.50 -35.46
CA ASP A 5 48.27 -16.00 -35.59
C ASP A 5 47.26 -16.85 -34.81
N SER A 6 47.50 -18.16 -34.67
CA SER A 6 46.65 -19.05 -33.88
C SER A 6 46.69 -18.72 -32.38
N SER A 7 47.86 -18.37 -31.85
CA SER A 7 48.03 -18.08 -30.42
C SER A 7 47.40 -16.76 -29.99
N TYR A 8 47.34 -15.77 -30.89
CA TYR A 8 46.70 -14.48 -30.60
C TYR A 8 45.16 -14.60 -30.55
N GLY A 9 44.58 -15.49 -31.37
CA GLY A 9 43.14 -15.74 -31.37
C GLY A 9 42.64 -16.28 -30.02
N GLU A 10 43.31 -17.30 -29.48
CA GLU A 10 42.93 -17.91 -28.20
C GLU A 10 43.05 -16.93 -27.01
N GLN A 11 44.08 -16.09 -27.00
CA GLN A 11 44.25 -15.08 -25.94
C GLN A 11 43.14 -14.02 -25.98
N LEU A 12 42.72 -13.59 -27.18
CA LEU A 12 41.62 -12.65 -27.32
C LEU A 12 40.28 -13.24 -26.89
N GLU A 13 40.02 -14.52 -27.16
CA GLU A 13 38.80 -15.20 -26.69
C GLU A 13 38.80 -15.35 -25.16
N GLN A 14 39.90 -15.76 -24.55
CA GLN A 14 40.02 -15.83 -23.08
C GLN A 14 39.85 -14.44 -22.42
N GLN A 15 40.40 -13.39 -23.04
CA GLN A 15 40.24 -12.03 -22.54
C GLN A 15 38.79 -11.54 -22.67
N ARG A 16 38.09 -11.86 -23.77
CA ARG A 16 36.67 -11.54 -23.94
C ARG A 16 35.78 -12.29 -22.95
N ALA A 17 36.05 -13.58 -22.74
CA ALA A 17 35.33 -14.40 -21.77
C ALA A 17 35.47 -13.82 -20.35
N SER A 18 36.70 -13.50 -19.92
CA SER A 18 36.95 -12.94 -18.58
C SER A 18 36.29 -11.56 -18.39
N LEU A 19 36.34 -10.68 -19.38
CA LEU A 19 35.63 -9.38 -19.34
C LEU A 19 34.11 -9.57 -19.25
N SER A 20 33.55 -10.56 -19.97
CA SER A 20 32.12 -10.86 -19.93
C SER A 20 31.67 -11.39 -18.55
N GLU A 21 32.49 -12.20 -17.88
CA GLU A 21 32.20 -12.70 -16.53
C GLU A 21 32.27 -11.58 -15.49
N VAL A 22 33.27 -10.71 -15.58
CA VAL A 22 33.40 -9.55 -14.69
C VAL A 22 32.21 -8.59 -14.87
N ALA A 23 31.76 -8.35 -16.10
CA ALA A 23 30.59 -7.52 -16.38
C ALA A 23 29.30 -8.14 -15.82
N LYS A 24 29.11 -9.45 -15.99
CA LYS A 24 27.96 -10.19 -15.41
C LYS A 24 27.97 -10.16 -13.88
N GLY A 25 29.12 -10.31 -13.24
CA GLY A 25 29.25 -10.22 -11.78
C GLY A 25 28.85 -8.84 -11.23
N LYS A 26 29.29 -7.76 -11.88
CA LYS A 26 28.91 -6.40 -11.49
C LYS A 26 27.41 -6.11 -11.69
N SER A 27 26.79 -6.61 -12.76
CA SER A 27 25.35 -6.39 -12.99
C SER A 27 24.46 -7.14 -11.98
N LEU A 28 24.83 -8.35 -11.59
CA LEU A 28 24.14 -9.14 -10.56
C LEU A 28 24.15 -8.43 -9.20
N THR A 29 25.30 -7.91 -8.78
CA THR A 29 25.42 -7.19 -7.49
C THR A 29 24.65 -5.87 -7.48
N LEU A 30 24.58 -5.14 -8.60
CA LEU A 30 23.81 -3.91 -8.71
C LEU A 30 22.29 -4.17 -8.60
N ARG A 31 21.78 -5.20 -9.28
CA ARG A 31 20.36 -5.58 -9.23
C ARG A 31 19.94 -5.98 -7.82
N GLN A 32 20.76 -6.77 -7.13
CA GLN A 32 20.49 -7.16 -5.74
C GLN A 32 20.40 -5.95 -4.80
N ARG A 33 21.26 -4.93 -4.99
CA ARG A 33 21.19 -3.69 -4.21
C ARG A 33 19.88 -2.93 -4.44
N TRP A 34 19.44 -2.80 -5.70
CA TRP A 34 18.18 -2.14 -6.02
C TRP A 34 16.97 -2.81 -5.37
N ARG A 35 16.92 -4.16 -5.35
CA ARG A 35 15.85 -4.91 -4.69
C ARG A 35 15.76 -4.61 -3.20
N TRP A 36 16.90 -4.55 -2.52
CA TRP A 36 16.95 -4.17 -1.10
C TRP A 36 16.56 -2.71 -0.86
N ILE A 37 16.97 -1.80 -1.74
CA ILE A 37 16.55 -0.38 -1.65
C ILE A 37 15.02 -0.29 -1.75
N LEU A 38 14.39 -1.00 -2.68
CA LEU A 38 12.93 -1.05 -2.81
C LEU A 38 12.24 -1.65 -1.58
N ALA A 39 12.81 -2.72 -1.01
CA ALA A 39 12.30 -3.33 0.21
C ALA A 39 12.37 -2.38 1.41
N ILE A 40 13.50 -1.71 1.61
CA ILE A 40 13.68 -0.72 2.68
C ILE A 40 12.72 0.45 2.47
N ALA A 41 12.61 0.96 1.24
CA ALA A 41 11.67 2.05 0.93
C ALA A 41 10.22 1.64 1.25
N SER A 42 9.82 0.42 0.92
CA SER A 42 8.49 -0.12 1.24
C SER A 42 8.23 -0.20 2.74
N ALA A 43 9.21 -0.66 3.51
CA ALA A 43 9.13 -0.72 4.97
C ALA A 43 9.06 0.69 5.60
N VAL A 44 9.80 1.66 5.06
CA VAL A 44 9.76 3.07 5.49
C VAL A 44 8.39 3.68 5.19
N VAL A 45 7.82 3.43 4.02
CA VAL A 45 6.45 3.87 3.68
C VAL A 45 5.44 3.30 4.67
N LEU A 46 5.50 2.00 4.96
CA LEU A 46 4.67 1.37 5.99
C LEU A 46 4.82 2.07 7.33
N ALA A 47 6.05 2.28 7.79
CA ALA A 47 6.33 2.92 9.07
C ALA A 47 5.77 4.35 9.13
N ILE A 48 5.93 5.16 8.08
CA ILE A 48 5.43 6.54 8.02
C ILE A 48 3.90 6.57 8.08
N VAL A 49 3.21 5.81 7.22
CA VAL A 49 1.75 5.84 7.16
C VAL A 49 1.14 5.28 8.46
N LEU A 50 1.74 4.21 9.00
CA LEU A 50 1.32 3.65 10.28
C LEU A 50 1.54 4.64 11.44
N SER A 51 2.70 5.31 11.48
CA SER A 51 3.00 6.30 12.51
C SER A 51 2.03 7.47 12.46
N TYR A 52 1.70 7.94 11.26
CA TYR A 52 0.68 8.97 11.07
C TYR A 52 -0.70 8.50 11.59
N ALA A 53 -1.13 7.29 11.24
CA ALA A 53 -2.42 6.76 11.71
C ALA A 53 -2.45 6.59 13.25
N VAL A 54 -1.38 6.06 13.84
CA VAL A 54 -1.26 5.89 15.30
C VAL A 54 -1.22 7.23 16.02
N TYR A 55 -0.49 8.21 15.49
CA TYR A 55 -0.44 9.56 16.06
C TYR A 55 -1.83 10.19 16.11
N ASN A 56 -2.58 10.15 15.01
CA ASN A 56 -3.95 10.69 14.96
C ASN A 56 -4.93 9.91 15.86
N TYR A 57 -4.70 8.61 16.07
CA TYR A 57 -5.50 7.79 16.99
C TYR A 57 -5.22 8.12 18.46
N LEU A 58 -3.95 8.30 18.85
CA LEU A 58 -3.55 8.58 20.23
C LEU A 58 -3.75 10.05 20.63
N TYR A 59 -3.58 10.96 19.68
CA TYR A 59 -3.70 12.41 19.89
C TYR A 59 -4.80 12.95 18.98
N PRO A 60 -6.09 12.68 19.29
CA PRO A 60 -7.18 13.26 18.52
C PRO A 60 -7.09 14.78 18.54
N TYR A 61 -7.31 15.41 17.38
CA TYR A 61 -7.13 16.85 17.15
C TYR A 61 -7.99 17.72 18.08
N PHE A 62 -9.12 17.20 18.56
CA PHE A 62 -9.96 17.86 19.55
C PHE A 62 -10.28 16.90 20.70
N PRO A 63 -10.31 17.38 21.96
CA PRO A 63 -10.85 16.58 23.06
C PRO A 63 -12.28 16.17 22.70
N GLU A 64 -12.64 14.94 23.03
CA GLU A 64 -13.92 14.25 22.68
C GLU A 64 -15.21 15.04 23.04
N ASN A 65 -15.07 16.16 23.75
CA ASN A 65 -16.15 16.92 24.39
C ASN A 65 -16.61 18.14 23.58
N ILE A 66 -15.98 18.47 22.45
CA ILE A 66 -16.44 19.55 21.55
C ILE A 66 -16.54 18.95 20.14
N ILE A 67 -17.65 18.25 19.87
CA ILE A 67 -18.02 17.93 18.50
C ILE A 67 -18.97 19.04 18.07
N ASP A 68 -18.54 19.86 17.10
CA ASP A 68 -19.41 20.88 16.54
C ASP A 68 -20.62 20.20 15.90
N ASP A 69 -21.81 20.64 16.31
CA ASP A 69 -23.05 20.17 15.72
C ASP A 69 -23.29 20.88 14.39
N LYS A 70 -23.68 20.11 13.38
CA LYS A 70 -24.14 20.64 12.09
C LYS A 70 -25.63 20.44 11.93
N PRO A 71 -26.34 21.38 11.28
CA PRO A 71 -27.74 21.21 10.97
C PRO A 71 -27.92 19.99 10.04
N LEU A 72 -28.83 19.11 10.42
CA LEU A 72 -29.21 17.94 9.65
C LEU A 72 -30.22 18.34 8.56
N ASN A 73 -29.71 18.99 7.52
CA ASN A 73 -30.46 19.27 6.30
C ASN A 73 -30.15 18.21 5.21
N GLU A 74 -30.90 18.25 4.11
CA GLU A 74 -30.73 17.32 2.98
C GLU A 74 -29.30 17.34 2.39
N LEU A 75 -28.63 18.49 2.42
CA LEU A 75 -27.25 18.62 1.92
C LEU A 75 -26.25 17.91 2.84
N THR A 76 -26.38 18.07 4.16
CA THR A 76 -25.56 17.35 5.14
C THR A 76 -25.76 15.85 5.01
N LYS A 77 -27.02 15.39 4.90
CA LYS A 77 -27.34 13.98 4.71
C LYS A 77 -26.73 13.41 3.43
N ALA A 78 -26.91 14.09 2.30
CA ALA A 78 -26.33 13.69 1.02
C ALA A 78 -24.79 13.66 1.08
N GLY A 79 -24.16 14.61 1.78
CA GLY A 79 -22.72 14.62 1.98
C GLY A 79 -22.21 13.40 2.78
N ILE A 80 -22.96 12.98 3.81
CA ILE A 80 -22.60 11.79 4.61
C ILE A 80 -22.74 10.53 3.76
N GLU A 81 -23.85 10.40 3.03
CA GLU A 81 -24.10 9.28 2.12
C GLU A 81 -23.00 9.17 1.06
N LEU A 82 -22.60 10.30 0.46
CA LEU A 82 -21.51 10.34 -0.52
C LEU A 82 -20.17 9.87 0.09
N LYS A 83 -19.85 10.30 1.32
CA LYS A 83 -18.63 9.85 2.01
C LYS A 83 -18.66 8.36 2.35
N LEU A 84 -19.81 7.83 2.77
CA LEU A 84 -19.99 6.41 3.02
C LEU A 84 -19.85 5.58 1.73
N GLU A 85 -20.41 6.06 0.62
CA GLU A 85 -20.27 5.43 -0.69
C GLU A 85 -18.81 5.44 -1.19
N GLN A 86 -18.10 6.55 -1.00
CA GLN A 86 -16.67 6.65 -1.28
C GLN A 86 -15.87 5.64 -0.44
N SER A 87 -16.10 5.58 0.88
CA SER A 87 -15.41 4.64 1.76
C SER A 87 -15.70 3.18 1.39
N ARG A 88 -16.92 2.87 0.99
CA ARG A 88 -17.33 1.54 0.49
C ARG A 88 -16.63 1.19 -0.83
N SER A 89 -16.56 2.13 -1.76
CA SER A 89 -15.83 1.95 -3.03
C SER A 89 -14.35 1.67 -2.78
N LEU A 90 -13.71 2.42 -1.87
CA LEU A 90 -12.33 2.18 -1.46
C LEU A 90 -12.13 0.82 -0.79
N PHE A 91 -13.08 0.38 0.03
CA PHE A 91 -13.06 -0.96 0.63
C PHE A 91 -13.13 -2.07 -0.42
N GLN A 92 -14.01 -1.93 -1.42
CA GLN A 92 -14.09 -2.89 -2.54
C GLN A 92 -12.79 -2.93 -3.35
N LEU A 93 -12.19 -1.77 -3.63
CA LEU A 93 -10.88 -1.68 -4.29
C LEU A 93 -9.77 -2.33 -3.45
N ALA A 94 -9.78 -2.12 -2.13
CA ALA A 94 -8.83 -2.76 -1.22
C ALA A 94 -8.99 -4.28 -1.23
N LEU A 95 -10.21 -4.80 -1.13
CA LEU A 95 -10.50 -6.24 -1.23
C LEU A 95 -10.05 -6.83 -2.56
N LEU A 96 -10.36 -6.15 -3.67
CA LEU A 96 -9.93 -6.56 -5.00
C LEU A 96 -8.40 -6.58 -5.10
N SER A 97 -7.73 -5.58 -4.53
CA SER A 97 -6.27 -5.49 -4.52
C SER A 97 -5.62 -6.60 -3.70
N VAL A 98 -6.18 -6.92 -2.52
CA VAL A 98 -5.73 -8.06 -1.70
C VAL A 98 -5.94 -9.36 -2.45
N GLY A 99 -7.13 -9.58 -3.00
CA GLY A 99 -7.46 -10.77 -3.78
C GLY A 99 -6.55 -10.94 -4.99
N THR A 100 -6.26 -9.86 -5.70
CA THR A 100 -5.32 -9.86 -6.83
C THR A 100 -3.90 -10.18 -6.37
N LEU A 101 -3.41 -9.51 -5.33
CA LEU A 101 -2.06 -9.73 -4.80
C LEU A 101 -1.84 -11.18 -4.35
N TRP A 102 -2.79 -11.74 -3.61
CA TRP A 102 -2.73 -13.13 -3.14
C TRP A 102 -3.02 -14.14 -4.26
N GLY A 103 -3.90 -13.80 -5.21
CA GLY A 103 -4.14 -14.61 -6.40
C GLY A 103 -2.87 -14.74 -7.26
N LEU A 104 -2.13 -13.65 -7.44
CA LEU A 104 -0.82 -13.66 -8.12
C LEU A 104 0.23 -14.48 -7.35
N LEU A 105 0.17 -14.53 -6.03
CA LEU A 105 1.06 -15.39 -5.23
C LEU A 105 0.76 -16.89 -5.44
N LEU A 106 -0.52 -17.25 -5.58
CA LEU A 106 -0.98 -18.64 -5.72
C LEU A 106 -1.01 -19.13 -7.18
N ALA A 107 -0.87 -18.23 -8.16
CA ALA A 107 -0.81 -18.59 -9.57
C ALA A 107 0.38 -19.52 -9.87
N LYS A 108 0.22 -20.39 -10.87
CA LYS A 108 1.25 -21.39 -11.21
C LYS A 108 2.53 -20.71 -11.70
N LYS A 109 3.66 -21.42 -11.54
CA LYS A 109 5.00 -20.93 -11.93
C LYS A 109 5.16 -20.62 -13.42
N ASP A 110 4.34 -21.26 -14.27
CA ASP A 110 4.34 -21.05 -15.73
C ASP A 110 3.28 -20.02 -16.17
N GLU A 111 2.52 -19.46 -15.23
CA GLU A 111 1.57 -18.37 -15.43
C GLU A 111 2.14 -17.07 -14.82
N ALA A 112 1.39 -15.97 -14.83
CA ALA A 112 1.81 -14.65 -14.32
C ALA A 112 1.96 -14.61 -12.77
N GLY A 113 2.49 -15.66 -12.16
CA GLY A 113 2.68 -15.81 -10.72
C GLY A 113 3.88 -15.05 -10.18
N ILE A 114 3.73 -14.44 -9.00
CA ILE A 114 4.82 -13.78 -8.30
C ILE A 114 5.68 -14.85 -7.63
N VAL A 115 6.87 -15.10 -8.18
CA VAL A 115 7.84 -16.02 -7.57
C VAL A 115 8.63 -15.30 -6.47
N LEU A 116 8.10 -15.34 -5.24
CA LEU A 116 8.76 -14.88 -4.01
C LEU A 116 9.92 -15.82 -3.62
N ALA A 117 11.01 -15.80 -4.38
CA ALA A 117 12.18 -16.63 -4.10
C ALA A 117 13.15 -16.00 -3.10
N ASP A 118 13.17 -14.66 -3.02
CA ASP A 118 14.18 -13.94 -2.26
C ASP A 118 13.54 -13.11 -1.14
N HIS A 119 14.30 -12.89 -0.07
CA HIS A 119 13.90 -12.13 1.11
C HIS A 119 13.35 -10.70 0.84
N PRO A 120 13.90 -9.88 -0.08
CA PRO A 120 13.37 -8.53 -0.30
C PRO A 120 11.93 -8.53 -0.85
N GLU A 121 11.59 -9.43 -1.78
CA GLU A 121 10.21 -9.52 -2.31
C GLU A 121 9.24 -10.01 -1.25
N ILE A 122 9.65 -10.97 -0.41
CA ILE A 122 8.82 -11.42 0.71
C ILE A 122 8.54 -10.23 1.64
N CYS A 123 9.55 -9.42 1.96
CA CYS A 123 9.39 -8.24 2.79
C CYS A 123 8.40 -7.22 2.16
N MET A 124 8.56 -6.90 0.88
CA MET A 124 7.65 -5.99 0.18
C MET A 124 6.21 -6.53 0.09
N PHE A 125 6.06 -7.82 -0.20
CA PHE A 125 4.76 -8.50 -0.26
C PHE A 125 4.02 -8.43 1.10
N VAL A 126 4.74 -8.70 2.18
CA VAL A 126 4.22 -8.61 3.54
C VAL A 126 3.81 -7.17 3.86
N CYS A 127 4.66 -6.19 3.53
CA CYS A 127 4.34 -4.77 3.74
C CYS A 127 3.07 -4.34 2.97
N ALA A 128 2.96 -4.69 1.69
CA ALA A 128 1.78 -4.42 0.88
C ALA A 128 0.52 -5.05 1.49
N SER A 129 0.61 -6.32 1.90
CA SER A 129 -0.50 -7.04 2.52
C SER A 129 -0.97 -6.37 3.82
N PHE A 130 -0.04 -5.97 4.68
CA PHE A 130 -0.37 -5.24 5.91
C PHE A 130 -1.02 -3.89 5.64
N LEU A 131 -0.47 -3.09 4.71
CA LEU A 131 -1.06 -1.81 4.32
C LEU A 131 -2.51 -1.98 3.82
N LEU A 132 -2.75 -2.94 2.92
CA LEU A 132 -4.09 -3.18 2.40
C LEU A 132 -5.05 -3.67 3.51
N MET A 133 -4.61 -4.56 4.40
CA MET A 133 -5.41 -5.00 5.55
C MET A 133 -5.75 -3.84 6.50
N LEU A 134 -4.79 -2.95 6.78
CA LEU A 134 -5.03 -1.76 7.59
C LEU A 134 -6.05 -0.82 6.93
N SER A 135 -6.06 -0.71 5.60
CA SER A 135 -7.12 0.02 4.89
C SER A 135 -8.51 -0.57 5.17
N LEU A 136 -8.65 -1.90 5.13
CA LEU A 136 -9.91 -2.58 5.47
C LEU A 136 -10.31 -2.37 6.94
N ILE A 137 -9.35 -2.40 7.87
CA ILE A 137 -9.61 -2.14 9.29
C ILE A 137 -10.08 -0.69 9.51
N CYS A 138 -9.43 0.28 8.88
CA CYS A 138 -9.84 1.69 8.94
C CYS A 138 -11.26 1.90 8.43
N HIS A 139 -11.68 1.19 7.37
CA HIS A 139 -13.07 1.21 6.90
C HIS A 139 -14.06 0.76 7.98
N THR A 140 -13.77 -0.35 8.66
CA THR A 140 -14.62 -0.87 9.74
C THR A 140 -14.74 0.11 10.89
N PHE A 141 -13.62 0.71 11.32
CA PHE A 141 -13.63 1.73 12.37
C PHE A 141 -14.36 3.01 11.93
N TYR A 142 -14.21 3.41 10.68
CA TYR A 142 -14.93 4.55 10.10
C TYR A 142 -16.45 4.31 10.16
N LEU A 143 -16.92 3.15 9.70
CA LEU A 143 -18.35 2.80 9.76
C LEU A 143 -18.87 2.74 11.20
N GLN A 144 -18.09 2.20 12.14
CA GLN A 144 -18.48 2.14 13.54
C GLN A 144 -18.61 3.55 14.15
N LYS A 145 -17.67 4.45 13.85
CA LYS A 145 -17.74 5.85 14.32
C LYS A 145 -18.94 6.58 13.72
N ILE A 146 -19.19 6.45 12.42
CA ILE A 146 -20.38 7.04 11.79
C ILE A 146 -21.68 6.47 12.39
N THR A 147 -21.76 5.15 12.58
CA THR A 147 -22.94 4.50 13.20
C THR A 147 -23.18 5.02 14.61
N ASN A 148 -22.12 5.19 15.41
CA ASN A 148 -22.25 5.77 16.75
C ASN A 148 -22.76 7.21 16.70
N VAL A 149 -22.29 8.02 15.75
CA VAL A 149 -22.78 9.40 15.57
C VAL A 149 -24.26 9.43 15.21
N TYR A 150 -24.71 8.57 14.29
CA TYR A 150 -26.14 8.45 13.97
C TYR A 150 -26.99 7.99 15.15
N SER A 151 -26.47 7.04 15.95
CA SER A 151 -27.15 6.57 17.16
C SER A 151 -27.31 7.70 18.20
N LEU A 152 -26.26 8.48 18.42
CA LEU A 152 -26.29 9.64 19.33
C LEU A 152 -27.26 10.73 18.82
N ALA A 153 -27.22 11.03 17.53
CA ALA A 153 -28.15 11.99 16.92
C ALA A 153 -29.61 11.53 17.03
N GLY A 154 -29.88 10.22 16.96
CA GLY A 154 -31.22 9.67 17.19
C GLY A 154 -31.70 9.82 18.64
N GLN A 155 -30.79 9.80 19.62
CA GLN A 155 -31.11 9.99 21.04
C GLN A 155 -31.34 11.47 21.40
N LEU A 156 -30.59 12.37 20.78
CA LEU A 156 -30.63 13.82 21.01
C LEU A 156 -31.53 14.57 20.00
N TYR A 157 -32.37 13.86 19.26
CA TYR A 157 -33.14 14.43 18.17
C TYR A 157 -34.14 15.50 18.65
N GLU A 158 -33.83 16.76 18.38
CA GLU A 158 -34.76 17.88 18.54
C GLU A 158 -35.52 18.11 17.23
N LYS A 159 -36.84 17.90 17.26
CA LYS A 159 -37.71 17.96 16.07
C LYS A 159 -37.74 19.34 15.42
N GLU A 160 -37.48 20.40 16.19
CA GLU A 160 -37.55 21.79 15.72
C GLU A 160 -36.23 22.28 15.09
N ALA A 161 -35.10 21.67 15.48
CA ALA A 161 -33.76 22.02 14.98
C ALA A 161 -32.87 20.77 14.95
N PRO A 162 -33.10 19.81 14.03
CA PRO A 162 -32.34 18.57 14.02
C PRO A 162 -30.87 18.86 13.70
N SER A 163 -29.98 18.43 14.59
CA SER A 163 -28.53 18.51 14.43
C SER A 163 -27.89 17.12 14.46
N ILE A 164 -26.68 17.04 13.92
CA ILE A 164 -25.84 15.84 14.00
C ILE A 164 -24.40 16.27 14.31
N PRO A 165 -23.66 15.51 15.12
CA PRO A 165 -22.23 15.75 15.33
C PRO A 165 -21.47 15.78 13.98
N ASP A 166 -20.51 16.69 13.81
CA ASP A 166 -19.78 16.85 12.55
C ASP A 166 -18.92 15.63 12.17
N VAL A 167 -19.51 14.76 11.36
CA VAL A 167 -18.88 13.60 10.71
C VAL A 167 -17.73 13.96 9.76
N PHE A 168 -17.67 15.22 9.29
CA PHE A 168 -16.58 15.71 8.42
C PHE A 168 -15.43 16.29 9.24
N GLY A 169 -15.61 16.40 10.57
CA GLY A 169 -14.59 16.85 11.48
C GLY A 169 -13.34 15.97 11.43
N PRO A 170 -12.17 16.51 11.81
CA PRO A 170 -10.90 15.80 11.72
C PRO A 170 -10.90 14.49 12.53
N ASN A 171 -11.65 14.45 13.63
CA ASN A 171 -11.77 13.27 14.51
C ASN A 171 -12.41 12.04 13.84
N ILE A 172 -13.21 12.21 12.79
CA ILE A 172 -13.81 11.09 12.05
C ILE A 172 -13.15 10.97 10.68
N ASN A 173 -12.86 12.10 10.04
CA ASN A 173 -12.28 12.14 8.72
C ASN A 173 -10.84 11.57 8.67
N TYR A 174 -10.08 11.56 9.79
CA TYR A 174 -8.76 10.92 9.79
C TYR A 174 -8.82 9.43 9.44
N LEU A 175 -9.86 8.70 9.88
CA LEU A 175 -10.00 7.26 9.57
C LEU A 175 -10.18 7.04 8.06
N PHE A 176 -10.97 7.90 7.41
CA PHE A 176 -11.15 7.89 5.97
C PHE A 176 -9.84 8.26 5.23
N VAL A 177 -9.13 9.29 5.70
CA VAL A 177 -7.85 9.70 5.11
C VAL A 177 -6.79 8.60 5.27
N SER A 178 -6.72 7.96 6.44
CA SER A 178 -5.85 6.80 6.69
C SER A 178 -6.21 5.62 5.78
N GLN A 179 -7.50 5.31 5.60
CA GLN A 179 -7.96 4.28 4.65
C GLN A 179 -7.40 4.54 3.24
N CYS A 180 -7.49 5.79 2.75
CA CYS A 180 -6.95 6.18 1.45
C CYS A 180 -5.43 5.99 1.38
N TRP A 181 -4.68 6.49 2.36
CA TRP A 181 -3.21 6.38 2.38
C TRP A 181 -2.76 4.92 2.44
N PHE A 182 -3.38 4.10 3.27
CA PHE A 182 -3.11 2.66 3.36
C PHE A 182 -3.40 1.94 2.04
N LEU A 183 -4.50 2.27 1.36
CA LEU A 183 -4.83 1.68 0.06
C LEU A 183 -3.79 2.06 -1.01
N VAL A 184 -3.55 3.37 -1.20
CA VAL A 184 -2.67 3.86 -2.27
C VAL A 184 -1.23 3.38 -2.06
N SER A 185 -0.72 3.45 -0.83
CA SER A 185 0.61 2.93 -0.51
C SER A 185 0.68 1.41 -0.65
N GLY A 186 -0.33 0.68 -0.19
CA GLY A 186 -0.41 -0.78 -0.31
C GLY A 186 -0.39 -1.25 -1.77
N VAL A 187 -1.21 -0.63 -2.64
CA VAL A 187 -1.21 -0.91 -4.08
C VAL A 187 0.13 -0.55 -4.72
N THR A 188 0.72 0.59 -4.35
CA THR A 188 2.03 1.00 -4.88
C THR A 188 3.12 0.00 -4.51
N VAL A 189 3.19 -0.43 -3.25
CA VAL A 189 4.17 -1.44 -2.79
C VAL A 189 3.90 -2.79 -3.46
N ALA A 190 2.64 -3.18 -3.66
CA ALA A 190 2.29 -4.40 -4.39
C ALA A 190 2.80 -4.36 -5.85
N LEU A 191 2.63 -3.24 -6.55
CA LEU A 191 3.14 -3.05 -7.90
C LEU A 191 4.67 -3.07 -7.95
N LEU A 192 5.34 -2.42 -6.99
CA LEU A 192 6.81 -2.48 -6.87
C LEU A 192 7.30 -3.90 -6.59
N THR A 193 6.56 -4.66 -5.78
CA THR A 193 6.85 -6.09 -5.53
C THR A 193 6.76 -6.89 -6.82
N PHE A 194 5.70 -6.68 -7.60
CA PHE A 194 5.51 -7.35 -8.89
C PHE A 194 6.62 -7.00 -9.88
N ILE A 195 6.98 -5.72 -10.01
CA ILE A 195 8.06 -5.24 -10.88
C ILE A 195 9.41 -5.81 -10.43
N SER A 196 9.69 -5.82 -9.13
CA SER A 196 10.92 -6.40 -8.58
C SER A 196 11.01 -7.89 -8.89
N ALA A 197 9.92 -8.62 -8.69
CA ALA A 197 9.87 -10.06 -8.91
C ALA A 197 10.03 -10.46 -10.38
N HIS A 198 9.53 -9.66 -11.33
CA HIS A 198 9.57 -9.96 -12.76
C HIS A 198 10.76 -9.30 -13.49
N LYS A 199 10.92 -7.98 -13.40
CA LYS A 199 11.90 -7.22 -14.20
C LYS A 199 13.31 -7.27 -13.65
N LEU A 200 13.48 -7.29 -12.32
CA LEU A 200 14.82 -7.29 -11.72
C LEU A 200 15.42 -8.70 -11.60
N LYS A 201 14.58 -9.72 -11.72
CA LYS A 201 14.96 -11.13 -11.59
C LYS A 201 15.35 -11.81 -12.91
N GLU A 202 14.86 -11.33 -14.06
CA GLU A 202 15.16 -11.92 -15.37
C GLU A 202 16.68 -11.98 -15.64
N LYS A 203 17.18 -13.20 -15.86
CA LYS A 203 18.59 -13.49 -16.21
C LYS A 203 18.90 -13.13 -17.64
#